data_AF-F6GWF6-F1
#
_entry.id   AF-F6GWF6-F1
#
_cell.length_a   1.000
_cell.length_b   1.000
_cell.length_c   1.000
_cell.angle_alpha   90.00
_cell.angle_beta   90.00
_cell.angle_gamma   90.00
#
_symmetry.space_group_name_H-M   'P 1'
#
loop_
_entity.id
_entity.type
_entity.pdbx_description
1 polymer ?
#
loop_
_entity_poly.entity_id
_entity_poly.type
_entity_poly.pdbx_seq_one_letter_code
_entity_poly.pdbx_strand_id
1 'polypeptide(L)'
;MELKVAWDRYMDANDHWKDIEAQKQAKVEIKSGILKRIEEKENERDSFELQISNVSLSHIDEREKNLRIEVERKTNQLAEREFESNIRQKQSELYSIEQKIKALNREKDIMAVDSEDRVKLSLKKGELENHKKKHQKMQDRIRGVLKGRLPPDKDLKKEITQALRALGIEFDDMNSKSREAEKEVNMLQMKIEEVNNNLSKLNKDMDCKNLVSLLY
;
A
#
# COMPACT_ATOMS: atom_id res chain seq x y z
N MET A 1 -115.13 -27.91 80.88
CA MET A 1 -114.71 -26.82 79.96
C MET A 1 -113.53 -26.03 80.54
N GLU A 2 -113.55 -25.71 81.84
CA GLU A 2 -112.53 -24.91 82.54
C GLU A 2 -111.13 -25.52 82.56
N LEU A 3 -110.99 -26.85 82.75
CA LEU A 3 -109.69 -27.53 82.76
C LEU A 3 -108.93 -27.38 81.43
N LYS A 4 -109.66 -27.41 80.31
CA LYS A 4 -109.06 -27.24 78.98
C LYS A 4 -108.53 -25.83 78.79
N VAL A 5 -109.29 -24.82 79.20
CA VAL A 5 -108.88 -23.40 79.13
C VAL A 5 -107.65 -23.13 80.01
N ALA A 6 -107.59 -23.74 81.21
CA ALA A 6 -106.42 -23.61 82.08
C ALA A 6 -105.17 -24.29 81.50
N TRP A 7 -105.34 -25.46 80.88
CA TRP A 7 -104.26 -26.17 80.19
C TRP A 7 -103.74 -25.39 78.98
N ASP A 8 -104.64 -24.87 78.14
CA ASP A 8 -104.27 -24.07 76.97
C ASP A 8 -103.48 -22.81 77.39
N ARG A 9 -103.94 -22.10 78.44
CA ARG A 9 -103.20 -20.95 79.01
C ARG A 9 -101.82 -21.32 79.56
N TYR A 10 -101.71 -22.49 80.20
CA TYR A 10 -100.41 -22.98 80.68
C TYR A 10 -99.47 -23.30 79.52
N MET A 11 -99.98 -23.96 78.47
CA MET A 11 -99.21 -24.28 77.27
C MET A 11 -98.71 -23.01 76.57
N ASP A 12 -99.57 -22.00 76.41
CA ASP A 12 -99.19 -20.69 75.84
C ASP A 12 -98.09 -20.01 76.66
N ALA A 13 -98.22 -20.00 78.00
CA ALA A 13 -97.21 -19.42 78.88
C ALA A 13 -95.89 -20.20 78.85
N ASN A 14 -95.95 -21.53 78.75
CA ASN A 14 -94.80 -22.41 78.64
C ASN A 14 -94.06 -22.25 77.31
N ASP A 15 -94.80 -22.11 76.20
CA ASP A 15 -94.20 -21.85 74.88
C ASP A 15 -93.58 -20.44 74.83
N HIS A 16 -94.24 -19.44 75.42
CA HIS A 16 -93.65 -18.11 75.57
C HIS A 16 -92.35 -18.12 76.40
N TRP A 17 -92.31 -18.91 77.48
CA TRP A 17 -91.11 -19.08 78.29
C TRP A 17 -89.98 -19.75 77.49
N LYS A 18 -90.28 -20.79 76.69
CA LYS A 18 -89.28 -21.44 75.81
C LYS A 18 -88.71 -20.46 74.78
N ASP A 19 -89.55 -19.63 74.17
CA ASP A 19 -89.10 -18.63 73.19
C ASP A 19 -88.16 -17.61 73.83
N ILE A 20 -88.48 -17.11 75.03
CA ILE A 20 -87.62 -16.19 75.78
C ILE A 20 -86.28 -16.86 76.13
N GLU A 21 -86.31 -18.11 76.59
CA GLU A 21 -85.07 -18.82 76.95
C GLU A 21 -84.22 -19.11 75.71
N ALA A 22 -84.82 -19.45 74.57
CA ALA A 22 -84.13 -19.62 73.30
C ALA A 22 -83.49 -18.31 72.81
N GLN A 23 -84.20 -17.18 72.90
CA GLN A 23 -83.65 -15.86 72.56
C GLN A 23 -82.50 -15.46 73.49
N LYS A 24 -82.62 -15.75 74.78
CA LYS A 24 -81.55 -15.51 75.76
C LYS A 24 -80.32 -16.34 75.42
N GLN A 25 -80.48 -17.62 75.12
CA GLN A 25 -79.39 -18.50 74.72
C GLN A 25 -78.72 -18.02 73.43
N ALA A 26 -79.49 -17.66 72.40
CA ALA A 26 -78.95 -17.10 71.15
C ALA A 26 -78.15 -15.81 71.38
N LYS A 27 -78.62 -14.91 72.26
CA LYS A 27 -77.87 -13.70 72.64
C LYS A 27 -76.57 -14.01 73.37
N VAL A 28 -76.56 -15.04 74.23
CA VAL A 28 -75.34 -15.50 74.92
C VAL A 28 -74.32 -16.04 73.91
N GLU A 29 -74.76 -16.85 72.95
CA GLU A 29 -73.90 -17.40 71.89
C GLU A 29 -73.34 -16.31 70.97
N ILE A 30 -74.16 -15.35 70.54
CA ILE A 30 -73.72 -14.19 69.77
C ILE A 30 -72.67 -13.40 70.55
N LYS A 31 -72.92 -13.12 71.83
CA LYS A 31 -71.98 -12.41 72.70
C LYS A 31 -70.65 -13.16 72.82
N SER A 32 -70.69 -14.48 73.02
CA SER A 32 -69.49 -15.32 73.06
C SER A 32 -68.71 -15.27 71.74
N GLY A 33 -69.41 -15.33 70.60
CA GLY A 33 -68.79 -15.22 69.28
C GLY A 33 -68.13 -13.86 69.03
N ILE A 34 -68.75 -12.76 69.47
CA ILE A 34 -68.16 -11.41 69.36
C ILE A 34 -66.90 -11.31 70.23
N LEU A 35 -66.94 -11.80 71.47
CA LEU A 35 -65.79 -11.76 72.38
C LEU A 35 -64.58 -12.52 71.81
N LYS A 36 -64.80 -13.70 71.22
CA LYS A 36 -63.73 -14.45 70.54
C LYS A 36 -63.10 -13.67 69.39
N ARG A 37 -63.91 -13.00 68.56
CA ARG A 37 -63.38 -12.18 67.45
C ARG A 37 -62.58 -10.98 67.94
N ILE A 38 -62.99 -10.36 69.05
CA ILE A 38 -62.24 -9.25 69.66
C ILE A 38 -60.87 -9.77 70.10
N GLU A 39 -60.83 -10.88 70.84
CA GLU A 39 -59.60 -11.51 71.30
C GLU A 39 -58.68 -11.91 70.13
N GLU A 40 -59.22 -12.51 69.06
CA GLU A 40 -58.47 -12.82 67.84
C GLU A 40 -57.83 -11.56 67.23
N LYS A 41 -58.55 -10.44 67.16
CA LYS A 41 -58.03 -9.18 66.61
C LYS A 41 -57.01 -8.50 67.52
N GLU A 42 -57.14 -8.63 68.83
CA GLU A 42 -56.13 -8.17 69.78
C GLU A 42 -54.83 -8.96 69.62
N ASN A 43 -54.93 -10.29 69.49
CA ASN A 43 -53.76 -11.15 69.23
C ASN A 43 -53.08 -10.83 67.88
N GLU A 44 -53.85 -10.61 66.81
CA GLU A 44 -53.31 -10.18 65.50
C GLU A 44 -52.58 -8.84 65.61
N ARG A 45 -53.19 -7.85 66.28
CA ARG A 45 -52.59 -6.53 66.50
C ARG A 45 -51.26 -6.64 67.23
N ASP A 46 -51.24 -7.39 68.34
CA ASP A 46 -50.04 -7.54 69.16
C ASP A 46 -48.92 -8.27 68.40
N SER A 47 -49.27 -9.23 67.52
CA SER A 47 -48.32 -9.88 66.61
C SER A 47 -47.72 -8.89 65.60
N PHE A 48 -48.53 -8.01 65.01
CA PHE A 48 -48.04 -7.01 64.06
C PHE A 48 -47.18 -5.95 64.73
N GLU A 49 -47.55 -5.49 65.93
CA GLU A 49 -46.77 -4.51 66.69
C GLU A 49 -45.36 -5.05 66.99
N LEU A 50 -45.26 -6.33 67.39
CA LEU A 50 -43.97 -6.97 67.61
C LEU A 50 -43.13 -7.03 66.33
N GLN A 51 -43.73 -7.37 65.20
CA GLN A 51 -43.04 -7.38 63.90
C GLN A 51 -42.54 -5.99 63.49
N ILE A 52 -43.34 -4.95 63.73
CA ILE A 52 -42.96 -3.56 63.45
C ILE A 52 -41.81 -3.12 64.37
N SER A 53 -41.88 -3.44 65.66
CA SER A 53 -40.81 -3.09 66.62
C SER A 53 -39.47 -3.75 66.30
N ASN A 54 -39.49 -4.92 65.65
CA ASN A 54 -38.29 -5.63 65.24
C ASN A 54 -37.59 -4.98 64.03
N VAL A 55 -38.26 -4.06 63.33
CA VAL A 55 -37.68 -3.32 62.20
C VAL A 55 -37.05 -2.03 62.70
N SER A 56 -35.73 -1.99 62.73
CA SER A 56 -34.98 -0.77 63.02
C SER A 56 -35.02 0.17 61.82
N LEU A 57 -35.95 1.14 61.84
CA LEU A 57 -36.05 2.18 60.81
C LEU A 57 -34.75 2.98 60.66
N SER A 58 -34.08 3.30 61.78
CA SER A 58 -32.80 4.02 61.76
C SER A 58 -31.69 3.25 61.02
N HIS A 59 -31.69 1.92 61.10
CA HIS A 59 -30.75 1.10 60.33
C HIS A 59 -31.05 1.13 58.83
N ILE A 60 -32.32 1.14 58.45
CA ILE A 60 -32.76 1.25 57.05
C ILE A 60 -32.36 2.62 56.49
N ASP A 61 -32.63 3.70 57.23
CA ASP A 61 -32.30 5.07 56.82
C ASP A 61 -30.78 5.26 56.64
N GLU A 62 -29.99 4.76 57.57
CA GLU A 62 -28.52 4.84 57.49
C GLU A 62 -27.99 4.01 56.30
N ARG A 63 -28.54 2.82 56.06
CA ARG A 63 -28.20 2.01 54.88
C ARG A 63 -28.55 2.74 53.58
N GLU A 64 -29.73 3.36 53.51
CA GLU A 64 -30.17 4.10 52.34
C GLU A 64 -29.26 5.30 52.06
N LYS A 65 -28.93 6.08 53.10
CA LYS A 65 -28.00 7.20 53.00
C LYS A 65 -26.63 6.76 52.46
N ASN A 66 -26.08 5.68 53.00
CA ASN A 66 -24.79 5.14 52.54
C ASN A 66 -24.84 4.66 51.09
N LEU A 67 -25.94 4.02 50.67
CA LEU A 67 -26.13 3.62 49.28
C LEU A 67 -26.21 4.82 48.33
N ARG A 68 -26.92 5.90 48.72
CA ARG A 68 -26.97 7.13 47.92
C ARG A 68 -25.59 7.73 47.73
N ILE A 69 -24.79 7.82 48.80
CA ILE A 69 -23.41 8.32 48.73
C ILE A 69 -22.55 7.47 47.78
N GLU A 70 -22.66 6.14 47.87
CA GLU A 70 -21.87 5.24 47.01
C GLU A 70 -22.30 5.35 45.53
N VAL A 71 -23.60 5.47 45.26
CA VAL A 71 -24.12 5.70 43.90
C VAL A 71 -23.60 7.00 43.31
N GLU A 72 -23.64 8.10 44.08
CA GLU A 72 -23.12 9.39 43.66
C GLU A 72 -21.62 9.31 43.37
N ARG A 73 -20.84 8.69 44.27
CA ARG A 73 -19.41 8.46 44.09
C ARG A 73 -19.11 7.68 42.82
N LYS A 74 -19.84 6.60 42.55
CA LYS A 74 -19.65 5.77 41.36
C LYS A 74 -20.05 6.49 40.07
N THR A 75 -21.09 7.31 40.15
CA THR A 75 -21.54 8.14 39.02
C THR A 75 -20.47 9.16 38.65
N ASN A 76 -19.88 9.84 39.65
CA ASN A 76 -18.79 10.80 39.42
C ASN A 76 -17.55 10.12 38.85
N GLN A 77 -17.14 8.97 39.39
CA GLN A 77 -16.03 8.17 38.84
C GLN A 77 -16.26 7.74 37.39
N LEU A 78 -17.51 7.49 36.99
CA LEU A 78 -17.84 7.12 35.62
C LEU A 78 -17.79 8.34 34.69
N ALA A 79 -18.27 9.50 35.16
CA ALA A 79 -18.24 10.75 34.42
C ALA A 79 -16.80 11.23 34.16
N GLU A 80 -15.92 11.16 35.16
CA GLU A 80 -14.50 11.53 35.07
C GLU A 80 -13.71 10.74 34.02
N ARG A 81 -14.16 9.51 33.68
CA ARG A 81 -13.48 8.69 32.66
C ARG A 81 -13.67 9.22 31.24
N GLU A 82 -14.65 10.10 31.03
CA GLU A 82 -14.92 10.77 29.75
C GLU A 82 -14.87 9.84 28.53
N PHE A 83 -15.33 8.59 28.69
CA PHE A 83 -15.19 7.54 27.66
C PHE A 83 -15.73 7.98 26.30
N GLU A 84 -16.86 8.68 26.32
CA GLU A 84 -17.53 9.16 25.13
C GLU A 84 -16.71 10.23 24.39
N SER A 85 -16.00 11.11 25.12
CA SER A 85 -15.06 12.07 24.53
C SER A 85 -13.86 11.35 23.90
N ASN A 86 -13.27 10.42 24.65
CA ASN A 86 -12.14 9.61 24.19
C ASN A 86 -12.48 8.79 22.94
N ILE A 87 -13.66 8.19 22.88
CA ILE A 87 -14.15 7.43 21.71
C ILE A 87 -14.23 8.36 20.49
N ARG A 88 -14.87 9.53 20.62
CA ARG A 88 -14.98 10.50 19.52
C ARG A 88 -13.63 11.01 19.04
N GLN A 89 -12.71 11.28 19.96
CA GLN A 89 -11.35 11.67 19.62
C GLN A 89 -10.66 10.56 18.81
N LYS A 90 -10.71 9.31 19.28
CA LYS A 90 -10.08 8.17 18.60
C LYS A 90 -10.68 7.89 17.23
N GLN A 91 -12.00 8.03 17.08
CA GLN A 91 -12.67 7.92 15.78
C GLN A 91 -12.19 9.00 14.80
N SER A 92 -12.00 10.23 15.27
CA SER A 92 -11.50 11.35 14.46
C SER A 92 -10.04 11.13 14.03
N GLU A 93 -9.19 10.66 14.94
CA GLU A 93 -7.80 10.28 14.66
C GLU A 93 -7.72 9.17 13.61
N LEU A 94 -8.54 8.13 13.75
CA LEU A 94 -8.62 7.01 12.81
C LEU A 94 -9.01 7.49 11.41
N TYR A 95 -10.05 8.32 11.31
CA TYR A 95 -10.46 8.89 10.03
C TYR A 95 -9.33 9.70 9.38
N SER A 96 -8.64 10.55 10.14
CA SER A 96 -7.50 11.34 9.64
C SER A 96 -6.37 10.46 9.11
N ILE A 97 -6.00 9.40 9.84
CA ILE A 97 -4.98 8.44 9.42
C ILE A 97 -5.41 7.72 8.14
N GLU A 98 -6.67 7.30 8.04
CA GLU A 98 -7.21 6.63 6.85
C GLU A 98 -7.10 7.53 5.61
N GLN A 99 -7.41 8.82 5.73
CA GLN A 99 -7.25 9.78 4.63
C GLN A 99 -5.78 9.95 4.22
N LYS A 100 -4.85 9.98 5.18
CA LYS A 100 -3.40 10.03 4.89
C LYS A 100 -2.93 8.78 4.16
N ILE A 101 -3.38 7.59 4.57
CA ILE A 101 -3.05 6.33 3.90
C ILE A 101 -3.57 6.34 2.45
N LYS A 102 -4.80 6.82 2.22
CA LYS A 102 -5.36 6.96 0.87
C LYS A 102 -4.54 7.92 0.00
N ALA A 103 -4.09 9.04 0.56
CA ALA A 103 -3.23 10.00 -0.15
C ALA A 103 -1.87 9.39 -0.52
N LEU A 104 -1.20 8.75 0.44
CA LEU A 104 0.10 8.10 0.21
C LEU A 104 0.02 6.96 -0.81
N ASN A 105 -1.07 6.18 -0.83
CA ASN A 105 -1.25 5.15 -1.85
C ASN A 105 -1.37 5.75 -3.26
N ARG A 106 -2.13 6.85 -3.41
CA ARG A 106 -2.21 7.55 -4.71
C ARG A 106 -0.86 8.09 -5.14
N GLU A 107 -0.09 8.67 -4.23
CA GLU A 107 1.25 9.17 -4.51
C GLU A 107 2.20 8.03 -4.91
N LYS A 108 2.14 6.89 -4.23
CA LYS A 108 2.90 5.69 -4.58
C LYS A 108 2.58 5.21 -5.99
N ASP A 109 1.31 5.19 -6.38
CA ASP A 109 0.89 4.77 -7.71
C ASP A 109 1.38 5.75 -8.79
N ILE A 110 1.34 7.06 -8.52
CA ILE A 110 1.92 8.09 -9.40
C ILE A 110 3.44 7.89 -9.54
N MET A 111 4.15 7.70 -8.43
CA MET A 111 5.60 7.47 -8.44
C MET A 111 6.00 6.20 -9.20
N ALA A 112 5.17 5.15 -9.15
CA ALA A 112 5.40 3.92 -9.91
C ALA A 112 5.35 4.19 -11.41
N VAL A 113 4.33 4.92 -11.88
CA VAL A 113 4.19 5.34 -13.28
C VAL A 113 5.37 6.22 -13.71
N ASP A 114 5.69 7.25 -12.93
CA ASP A 114 6.84 8.13 -13.21
C ASP A 114 8.16 7.36 -13.27
N SER A 115 8.32 6.32 -12.45
CA SER A 115 9.52 5.50 -12.44
C SER A 115 9.73 4.75 -13.76
N GLU A 116 8.67 4.22 -14.36
CA GLU A 116 8.75 3.58 -15.68
C GLU A 116 9.20 4.57 -16.76
N ASP A 117 8.67 5.79 -16.73
CA ASP A 117 9.02 6.83 -17.69
C ASP A 117 10.46 7.34 -17.50
N ARG A 118 10.95 7.44 -16.26
CA ARG A 118 12.36 7.71 -15.99
C ARG A 118 13.29 6.64 -16.57
N VAL A 119 12.92 5.36 -16.48
CA VAL A 119 13.70 4.26 -17.08
C VAL A 119 13.73 4.40 -18.60
N LYS A 120 12.57 4.63 -19.24
CA LYS A 120 12.49 4.86 -20.70
C LYS A 120 13.33 6.07 -21.13
N LEU A 121 13.27 7.18 -20.39
CA LEU A 121 14.08 8.37 -20.66
C LEU A 121 15.58 8.08 -20.53
N SER A 122 15.99 7.32 -19.52
CA SER A 122 17.39 6.92 -19.34
C SER A 122 17.90 6.08 -20.53
N LEU A 123 17.11 5.12 -20.99
CA LEU A 123 17.44 4.30 -22.17
C LEU A 123 17.59 5.18 -23.43
N LYS A 124 16.60 6.03 -23.72
CA LYS A 124 16.64 6.95 -24.87
C LYS A 124 17.83 7.91 -24.80
N LYS A 125 18.19 8.39 -23.61
CA LYS A 125 19.38 9.22 -23.40
C LYS A 125 20.67 8.47 -23.76
N GLY A 126 20.77 7.19 -23.38
CA GLY A 126 21.89 6.33 -23.76
C GLY A 126 21.98 6.08 -25.27
N GLU A 127 20.85 5.82 -25.92
CA GLU A 127 20.77 5.67 -27.38
C GLU A 127 21.20 6.95 -28.10
N LEU A 128 20.72 8.12 -27.64
CA LEU A 128 21.09 9.42 -28.20
C LEU A 128 22.59 9.67 -28.07
N GLU A 129 23.18 9.39 -26.91
CA GLU A 129 24.63 9.55 -26.70
C GLU A 129 25.43 8.61 -27.60
N ASN A 130 24.96 7.38 -27.83
CA ASN A 130 25.56 6.45 -28.78
C ASN A 130 25.47 6.96 -30.22
N HIS A 131 24.32 7.50 -30.64
CA HIS A 131 24.16 8.12 -31.94
C HIS A 131 25.06 9.35 -32.11
N LYS A 132 25.19 10.18 -31.08
CA LYS A 132 26.10 11.33 -31.07
C LYS A 132 27.56 10.92 -31.25
N LYS A 133 28.02 9.89 -30.53
CA LYS A 133 29.37 9.33 -30.71
C LYS A 133 29.60 8.78 -32.11
N LYS A 134 28.62 8.07 -32.69
CA LYS A 134 28.69 7.58 -34.09
C LYS A 134 28.77 8.74 -35.08
N HIS A 135 27.95 9.77 -34.90
CA HIS A 135 27.95 10.96 -35.74
C HIS A 135 29.29 11.71 -35.65
N GLN A 136 29.85 11.89 -34.44
CA GLN A 136 31.16 12.50 -34.25
C GLN A 136 32.26 11.75 -34.99
N LYS A 137 32.31 10.41 -34.86
CA LYS A 137 33.26 9.57 -35.61
C LYS A 137 33.14 9.75 -37.12
N MET A 138 31.91 9.94 -37.62
CA MET A 138 31.68 10.20 -39.04
C MET A 138 32.18 11.58 -39.45
N GLN A 139 31.90 12.62 -38.64
CA GLN A 139 32.44 13.95 -38.87
C GLN A 139 33.97 13.96 -38.88
N ASP A 140 34.62 13.26 -37.94
CA ASP A 140 36.08 13.20 -37.86
C ASP A 140 36.68 12.50 -39.10
N ARG A 141 36.02 11.46 -39.62
CA ARG A 141 36.43 10.81 -40.88
C ARG A 141 36.30 11.74 -42.08
N ILE A 142 35.16 12.44 -42.21
CA ILE A 142 34.95 13.43 -43.27
C ILE A 142 36.02 14.50 -43.20
N ARG A 143 36.30 14.99 -41.99
CA ARG A 143 37.33 15.98 -41.72
C ARG A 143 38.71 15.47 -42.16
N GLY A 144 39.03 14.20 -41.89
CA GLY A 144 40.26 13.56 -42.38
C GLY A 144 40.37 13.56 -43.91
N VAL A 145 39.31 13.17 -44.62
CA VAL A 145 39.27 13.15 -46.10
C VAL A 145 39.37 14.57 -46.68
N LEU A 146 38.70 15.54 -46.05
CA LEU A 146 38.66 16.94 -46.50
C LEU A 146 39.74 17.80 -45.82
N LYS A 147 40.88 17.21 -45.45
CA LYS A 147 42.08 17.90 -44.94
C LYS A 147 41.79 18.89 -43.80
N GLY A 148 40.97 18.51 -42.83
CA GLY A 148 40.65 19.31 -41.64
C GLY A 148 39.31 20.06 -41.71
N ARG A 149 38.65 20.11 -42.87
CA ARG A 149 37.40 20.89 -43.06
C ARG A 149 36.15 20.04 -42.83
N LEU A 150 35.10 20.66 -42.30
CA LEU A 150 33.76 20.07 -42.23
C LEU A 150 32.77 21.01 -42.93
N PRO A 151 32.36 20.68 -44.16
CA PRO A 151 31.42 21.51 -44.93
C PRO A 151 30.02 21.53 -44.32
N PRO A 152 29.21 22.56 -44.61
CA PRO A 152 27.78 22.53 -44.35
C PRO A 152 27.09 21.36 -45.07
N ASP A 153 26.06 20.80 -44.45
CA ASP A 153 25.40 19.56 -44.91
C ASP A 153 24.88 19.65 -46.36
N LYS A 154 24.47 20.85 -46.80
CA LYS A 154 24.01 21.12 -48.17
C LYS A 154 25.11 20.95 -49.23
N ASP A 155 26.35 21.17 -48.85
CA ASP A 155 27.52 21.17 -49.75
C ASP A 155 28.39 19.92 -49.58
N LEU A 156 28.22 19.20 -48.47
CA LEU A 156 28.95 17.98 -48.12
C LEU A 156 29.01 16.95 -49.25
N LYS A 157 27.86 16.66 -49.88
CA LYS A 157 27.77 15.68 -50.98
C LYS A 157 28.61 16.10 -52.19
N LYS A 158 28.60 17.40 -52.53
CA LYS A 158 29.37 17.94 -53.66
C LYS A 158 30.86 17.87 -53.38
N GLU A 159 31.28 18.29 -52.19
CA GLU A 159 32.70 18.29 -51.79
C GLU A 159 33.28 16.88 -51.70
N ILE A 160 32.54 15.91 -51.12
CA ILE A 160 32.97 14.50 -51.09
C ILE A 160 33.15 13.97 -52.52
N THR A 161 32.20 14.25 -53.41
CA THR A 161 32.28 13.80 -54.80
C THR A 161 33.49 14.40 -55.52
N GLN A 162 33.80 15.68 -55.25
CA GLN A 162 34.95 16.36 -55.83
C GLN A 162 36.27 15.81 -55.28
N ALA A 163 36.37 15.56 -53.97
CA ALA A 163 37.55 14.97 -53.35
C ALA A 163 37.82 13.54 -53.88
N LEU A 164 36.78 12.72 -54.02
CA LEU A 164 36.89 11.39 -54.63
C LEU A 164 37.36 11.46 -56.08
N ARG A 165 36.85 12.42 -56.87
CA ARG A 165 37.29 12.61 -58.25
C ARG A 165 38.77 13.01 -58.32
N ALA A 166 39.22 13.93 -57.45
CA ALA A 166 40.62 14.35 -57.40
C ALA A 166 41.55 13.18 -57.04
N LEU A 167 41.19 12.36 -56.04
CA LEU A 167 41.93 11.14 -55.69
C LEU A 167 41.99 10.14 -56.84
N GLY A 168 40.89 9.97 -57.59
CA GLY A 168 40.89 9.11 -58.78
C GLY A 168 41.88 9.57 -59.85
N ILE A 169 41.93 10.88 -60.11
CA ILE A 169 42.88 11.46 -61.08
C ILE A 169 44.33 11.26 -60.61
N GLU A 170 44.63 11.52 -59.34
CA GLU A 170 45.98 11.27 -58.78
C GLU A 170 46.37 9.79 -58.86
N PHE A 171 45.44 8.89 -58.58
CA PHE A 171 45.67 7.45 -58.70
C PHE A 171 45.98 7.05 -60.15
N ASP A 172 45.19 7.51 -61.10
CA ASP A 172 45.39 7.21 -62.52
C ASP A 172 46.72 7.77 -63.05
N ASP A 173 47.09 8.99 -62.63
CA ASP A 173 48.39 9.60 -62.94
C ASP A 173 49.56 8.78 -62.37
N MET A 174 49.51 8.41 -61.09
CA MET A 174 50.54 7.58 -60.46
C MET A 174 50.65 6.19 -61.10
N ASN A 175 49.52 5.59 -61.48
CA ASN A 175 49.49 4.33 -62.19
C ASN A 175 50.13 4.45 -63.59
N SER A 176 49.91 5.56 -64.29
CA SER A 176 50.57 5.83 -65.59
C SER A 176 52.09 5.96 -65.44
N LYS A 177 52.57 6.73 -64.45
CA LYS A 177 53.99 6.88 -64.12
C LYS A 177 54.62 5.56 -63.71
N SER A 178 53.91 4.75 -62.93
CA SER A 178 54.36 3.41 -62.55
C SER A 178 54.58 2.52 -63.79
N ARG A 179 53.66 2.53 -64.76
CA ARG A 179 53.81 1.77 -66.01
C ARG A 179 54.93 2.28 -66.90
N GLU A 180 55.18 3.58 -66.90
CA GLU A 180 56.30 4.16 -67.65
C GLU A 180 57.65 3.78 -67.03
N ALA A 181 57.77 3.90 -65.71
CA ALA A 181 58.95 3.43 -64.98
C ALA A 181 59.19 1.92 -65.18
N GLU A 182 58.14 1.10 -65.20
CA GLU A 182 58.25 -0.33 -65.50
C GLU A 182 58.80 -0.59 -66.91
N LYS A 183 58.39 0.20 -67.92
CA LYS A 183 58.97 0.11 -69.28
C LYS A 183 60.44 0.51 -69.32
N GLU A 184 60.82 1.57 -68.61
CA GLU A 184 62.21 2.01 -68.52
C GLU A 184 63.09 0.94 -67.87
N VAL A 185 62.62 0.33 -66.78
CA VAL A 185 63.31 -0.79 -66.11
C VAL A 185 63.49 -1.95 -67.08
N ASN A 186 62.45 -2.32 -67.82
CA ASN A 186 62.53 -3.40 -68.82
C ASN A 186 63.53 -3.06 -69.94
N MET A 187 63.58 -1.80 -70.39
CA MET A 187 64.56 -1.36 -71.41
C MET A 187 65.99 -1.44 -70.88
N LEU A 188 66.22 -1.00 -69.64
CA LEU A 188 67.53 -1.08 -69.00
C LEU A 188 67.96 -2.53 -68.78
N GLN A 189 67.05 -3.42 -68.39
CA GLN A 189 67.31 -4.86 -68.30
C GLN A 189 67.75 -5.43 -69.66
N MET A 190 67.05 -5.12 -70.75
CA MET A 190 67.45 -5.55 -72.10
C MET A 190 68.84 -5.01 -72.48
N LYS A 191 69.16 -3.75 -72.17
CA LYS A 191 70.50 -3.18 -72.43
C LYS A 191 71.58 -3.87 -71.60
N ILE A 192 71.29 -4.23 -70.35
CA ILE A 192 72.23 -4.99 -69.51
C ILE A 192 72.48 -6.37 -70.13
N GLU A 193 71.43 -7.07 -70.57
CA GLU A 193 71.57 -8.35 -71.28
C GLU A 193 72.39 -8.20 -72.56
N GLU A 194 72.17 -7.13 -73.35
CA GLU A 194 72.95 -6.84 -74.56
C GLU A 194 74.43 -6.57 -74.25
N VAL A 195 74.72 -5.74 -73.24
CA VAL A 195 76.11 -5.46 -72.80
C VAL A 195 76.77 -6.74 -72.29
N ASN A 196 76.06 -7.56 -71.52
CA ASN A 196 76.56 -8.86 -71.05
C ASN A 196 76.86 -9.81 -72.22
N ASN A 197 76.01 -9.85 -73.24
CA ASN A 197 76.22 -10.63 -74.45
C ASN A 197 77.45 -10.13 -75.24
N ASN A 198 77.61 -8.79 -75.38
CA ASN A 198 78.75 -8.18 -76.05
C ASN A 198 80.07 -8.42 -75.30
N LEU A 199 80.08 -8.31 -73.97
CA LEU A 199 81.23 -8.65 -73.13
C LEU A 199 81.59 -10.13 -73.25
N SER A 200 80.59 -11.03 -73.23
CA SER A 200 80.80 -12.45 -73.46
C SER A 200 81.46 -12.72 -74.82
N LYS A 201 81.05 -12.01 -75.87
CA LYS A 201 81.65 -12.10 -77.20
C LYS A 201 83.08 -11.56 -77.24
N LEU A 202 83.33 -10.39 -76.65
CA LEU A 202 84.67 -9.80 -76.57
C LEU A 202 85.66 -10.72 -75.84
N ASN A 203 85.24 -11.32 -74.72
CA ASN A 203 86.07 -12.28 -73.99
C ASN A 203 86.41 -13.49 -74.87
N LYS A 204 85.44 -14.05 -75.60
CA LYS A 204 85.68 -15.14 -76.57
C LYS A 204 86.67 -14.73 -77.67
N ASP A 205 86.54 -13.52 -78.23
CA ASP A 205 87.45 -13.01 -79.28
C ASP A 205 88.87 -12.78 -78.75
N MET A 206 89.01 -12.30 -77.51
CA MET A 206 90.32 -12.15 -76.84
C MET A 206 90.96 -13.52 -76.57
N ASP A 207 90.17 -14.51 -76.13
CA ASP A 207 90.65 -15.88 -75.95
C ASP A 207 91.11 -16.49 -77.28
N CYS A 208 90.37 -16.26 -78.38
CA CYS A 208 90.79 -16.66 -79.73
C CYS A 208 92.09 -15.98 -80.18
N LYS A 209 92.27 -14.68 -79.89
CA LYS A 209 93.51 -13.95 -80.21
C LYS A 209 94.69 -14.42 -79.37
N ASN A 210 94.48 -14.71 -78.09
CA ASN A 210 95.50 -15.27 -77.21
C ASN A 210 95.96 -16.66 -77.69
N LEU A 211 95.03 -17.48 -78.22
CA LEU A 211 95.34 -18.76 -78.88
C LEU A 211 96.14 -18.57 -80.19
N VAL A 212 95.88 -17.52 -80.96
CA VAL A 212 96.62 -17.21 -82.20
C VAL A 212 98.01 -16.63 -81.91
N SER A 213 98.18 -15.84 -80.85
CA SER A 213 99.49 -15.34 -80.40
C SER A 213 100.37 -16.42 -79.75
N LEU A 214 99.81 -17.59 -79.43
CA LEU A 214 100.57 -18.78 -78.99
C LEU A 214 101.00 -19.68 -80.18
N LEU A 215 100.61 -19.34 -81.41
CA LEU A 215 100.90 -20.09 -82.65
C LEU A 215 101.91 -19.39 -83.58
N TYR A 216 102.54 -18.30 -83.14
CA TYR A 216 103.68 -17.61 -83.77
C TYR A 216 104.79 -17.38 -82.76
#